data_AF-A0A521TKY4-F1
#
_entry.id   AF-A0A521TKY4-F1
#
_cell.length_a   1.000
_cell.length_b   1.000
_cell.length_c   1.000
_cell.angle_alpha   90.00
_cell.angle_beta   90.00
_cell.angle_gamma   90.00
#
_symmetry.space_group_name_H-M   'P 1'
#
loop_
_entity.id
_entity.type
_entity.pdbx_description
1 polymer ?
#
loop_
_entity_poly.entity_id
_entity_poly.type
_entity_poly.pdbx_seq_one_letter_code
_entity_poly.pdbx_strand_id
1 'polypeptide(L)'
;MLADRAVAEAQAQGLRADGMAAAVLDGAEVESDRQRDVAATLAFGPQSVVATLRDGRTREVDYGSVGLLIHGVRTGVSTSVEESTVKSFSAGRAILTGGLSMRSSKTVTTTKTTEQRESFVHVRERGGGRSLAVYERGMNYAFLGAALAPSSMANFTTVLTTLRGRCAGARYDQRMTRAGGFGMVPLCPPGIDPAAWKSDVAAALIALEG
;
A
#
# COMPACT_ATOMS: atom_id res chain seq x y z
N MET A 1 -9.88 23.10 13.96
CA MET A 1 -10.16 22.72 12.56
C MET A 1 -9.95 23.88 11.58
N LEU A 2 -10.74 24.97 11.58
CA LEU A 2 -10.47 26.13 10.69
C LEU A 2 -9.15 26.86 11.00
N ALA A 3 -8.78 26.97 12.27
CA ALA A 3 -7.51 27.57 12.70
C ALA A 3 -6.28 26.75 12.27
N ASP A 4 -6.38 25.42 12.24
CA ASP A 4 -5.27 24.54 11.87
C ASP A 4 -4.94 24.63 10.38
N ARG A 5 -5.97 24.77 9.52
CA ARG A 5 -5.78 24.93 8.08
C ARG A 5 -5.17 26.28 7.72
N ALA A 6 -5.62 27.38 8.34
CA ALA A 6 -5.04 28.70 8.10
C ALA A 6 -3.55 28.75 8.48
N VAL A 7 -3.16 28.08 9.58
CA VAL A 7 -1.76 27.95 9.99
C VAL A 7 -0.96 27.14 8.97
N ALA A 8 -1.48 26.00 8.52
CA ALA A 8 -0.82 25.17 7.51
C ALA A 8 -0.65 25.90 6.17
N GLU A 9 -1.64 26.70 5.77
CA GLU A 9 -1.60 27.52 4.55
C GLU A 9 -0.56 28.64 4.64
N ALA A 10 -0.46 29.33 5.78
CA ALA A 10 0.58 30.32 6.01
C ALA A 10 1.98 29.70 5.94
N GLN A 11 2.18 28.52 6.53
CA GLN A 11 3.45 27.79 6.44
C GLN A 11 3.76 27.36 5.01
N ALA A 12 2.79 26.80 4.28
CA ALA A 12 2.95 26.42 2.89
C ALA A 12 3.26 27.64 2.01
N GLN A 13 2.69 28.81 2.29
CA GLN A 13 3.00 30.04 1.59
C GLN A 13 4.44 30.50 1.84
N GLY A 14 4.94 30.40 3.09
CA GLY A 14 6.35 30.64 3.40
C GLY A 14 7.28 29.72 2.60
N LEU A 15 7.00 28.42 2.59
CA LEU A 15 7.79 27.45 1.81
C LEU A 15 7.80 27.78 0.31
N ARG A 16 6.65 28.18 -0.25
CA ARG A 16 6.55 28.60 -1.66
C ARG A 16 7.33 29.88 -1.95
N ALA A 17 7.32 30.83 -1.02
CA ALA A 17 8.10 32.07 -1.15
C ALA A 17 9.62 31.78 -1.18
N ASP A 18 10.06 30.73 -0.49
CA ASP A 18 11.44 30.25 -0.51
C ASP A 18 11.77 29.35 -1.73
N GLY A 19 10.86 29.24 -2.70
CA GLY A 19 11.05 28.49 -3.94
C GLY A 19 10.75 26.99 -3.84
N MET A 20 10.18 26.52 -2.73
CA MET A 20 9.80 25.11 -2.56
C MET A 20 8.37 24.85 -3.05
N ALA A 21 8.15 23.70 -3.68
CA ALA A 21 6.81 23.23 -3.97
C ALA A 21 6.13 22.76 -2.66
N ALA A 22 5.01 23.37 -2.29
CA ALA A 22 4.24 23.00 -1.10
C ALA A 22 2.74 22.92 -1.41
N ALA A 23 2.05 22.00 -0.74
CA ALA A 23 0.60 21.82 -0.79
C ALA A 23 0.07 21.55 0.62
N VAL A 24 -1.16 21.98 0.88
CA VAL A 24 -1.88 21.68 2.12
C VAL A 24 -2.99 20.70 1.77
N LEU A 25 -2.99 19.56 2.45
CA LEU A 25 -3.99 18.51 2.30
C LEU A 25 -4.77 18.38 3.61
N ASP A 26 -6.09 18.36 3.52
CA ASP A 26 -6.95 17.86 4.58
C ASP A 26 -6.84 16.32 4.65
N GLY A 27 -7.11 15.74 5.82
CA GLY A 27 -7.18 14.28 5.97
C GLY A 27 -8.23 13.63 5.08
N ALA A 28 -9.27 14.37 4.68
CA ALA A 28 -10.25 13.92 3.70
C ALA A 28 -9.70 13.87 2.26
N GLU A 29 -8.69 14.70 1.93
CA GLU A 29 -8.04 14.75 0.61
C GLU A 29 -7.01 13.61 0.44
N VAL A 30 -6.59 12.99 1.54
CA VAL A 30 -5.71 11.81 1.55
C VAL A 30 -6.56 10.55 1.54
N GLU A 31 -6.73 9.95 0.36
CA GLU A 31 -7.43 8.66 0.24
C GLU A 31 -6.66 7.54 0.93
N SER A 32 -7.22 7.01 2.01
CA SER A 32 -6.80 5.74 2.63
C SER A 32 -7.41 4.53 1.89
N ASP A 33 -6.94 3.32 2.21
CA ASP A 33 -7.54 2.08 1.70
C ASP A 33 -9.04 1.96 2.01
N ARG A 34 -9.53 2.55 3.11
CA ARG A 34 -10.97 2.58 3.42
C ARG A 34 -11.76 3.47 2.45
N GLN A 35 -11.11 4.44 1.82
CA GLN A 35 -11.70 5.35 0.84
C GLN A 35 -11.46 4.88 -0.59
N ARG A 36 -10.68 3.81 -0.82
CA ARG A 36 -10.47 3.20 -2.13
C ARG A 36 -11.40 2.03 -2.36
N ASP A 37 -11.70 1.76 -3.62
CA ASP A 37 -12.30 0.49 -4.01
C ASP A 37 -11.16 -0.49 -4.27
N VAL A 38 -10.92 -1.42 -3.35
CA VAL A 38 -9.80 -2.36 -3.42
C VAL A 38 -10.23 -3.62 -4.18
N ALA A 39 -9.60 -3.88 -5.33
CA ALA A 39 -9.88 -5.05 -6.16
C ALA A 39 -9.46 -6.36 -5.47
N ALA A 40 -10.35 -7.35 -5.49
CA ALA A 40 -10.08 -8.74 -5.12
C ALA A 40 -9.83 -9.61 -6.36
N THR A 41 -10.45 -9.30 -7.50
CA THR A 41 -10.18 -9.91 -8.81
C THR A 41 -10.63 -8.95 -9.91
N LEU A 42 -10.20 -9.20 -11.15
CA LEU A 42 -10.53 -8.41 -12.33
C LEU A 42 -11.11 -9.28 -13.45
N ALA A 43 -11.86 -8.65 -14.33
CA ALA A 43 -12.25 -9.17 -15.63
C ALA A 43 -12.01 -8.07 -16.68
N PHE A 44 -11.06 -8.30 -17.59
CA PHE A 44 -10.76 -7.35 -18.66
C PHE A 44 -11.73 -7.54 -19.81
N GLY A 45 -12.58 -6.53 -20.05
CA GLY A 45 -13.43 -6.42 -21.23
C GLY A 45 -12.76 -5.62 -22.35
N PRO A 46 -13.45 -5.46 -23.50
CA PRO A 46 -12.94 -4.70 -24.63
C PRO A 46 -12.77 -3.20 -24.35
N GLN A 47 -13.73 -2.59 -23.63
CA GLN A 47 -13.79 -1.14 -23.37
C GLN A 47 -13.64 -0.79 -21.88
N SER A 48 -13.87 -1.74 -20.99
CA SER A 48 -13.80 -1.54 -19.55
C SER A 48 -13.11 -2.70 -18.86
N VAL A 49 -12.65 -2.45 -17.63
CA VAL A 49 -12.29 -3.50 -16.67
C VAL A 49 -13.34 -3.54 -15.57
N VAL A 50 -13.83 -4.73 -15.28
CA VAL A 50 -14.73 -4.96 -14.14
C VAL A 50 -13.91 -5.52 -13.00
N ALA A 51 -13.91 -4.83 -11.86
CA ALA A 51 -13.30 -5.28 -10.63
C ALA A 51 -14.37 -5.83 -9.69
N THR A 52 -14.16 -7.04 -9.19
CA THR A 52 -14.84 -7.47 -7.96
C THR A 52 -14.00 -6.99 -6.80
N LEU A 53 -14.59 -6.22 -5.90
CA LEU A 53 -13.93 -5.61 -4.76
C LEU A 53 -13.83 -6.59 -3.58
N ARG A 54 -12.96 -6.30 -2.61
CA ARG A 54 -12.78 -7.13 -1.40
C ARG A 54 -14.03 -7.25 -0.53
N ASP A 55 -14.94 -6.29 -0.63
CA ASP A 55 -16.24 -6.32 0.04
C ASP A 55 -17.34 -7.03 -0.78
N GLY A 56 -16.98 -7.63 -1.91
CA GLY A 56 -17.88 -8.38 -2.79
C GLY A 56 -18.66 -7.52 -3.79
N ARG A 57 -18.63 -6.19 -3.69
CA ARG A 57 -19.24 -5.30 -4.69
C ARG A 57 -18.49 -5.40 -6.02
N THR A 58 -19.16 -5.06 -7.11
CA THR A 58 -18.53 -4.91 -8.43
C THR A 58 -18.38 -3.44 -8.78
N ARG A 59 -17.27 -3.10 -9.42
CA ARG A 59 -17.03 -1.78 -10.00
C ARG A 59 -16.52 -1.93 -11.42
N GLU A 60 -17.18 -1.26 -12.35
CA GLU A 60 -16.72 -1.13 -13.72
C GLU A 60 -15.93 0.18 -13.88
N VAL A 61 -14.83 0.11 -14.62
CA VAL A 61 -14.02 1.27 -14.99
C VAL A 61 -13.83 1.25 -16.50
N ASP A 62 -14.39 2.24 -17.18
CA ASP A 62 -14.18 2.45 -18.61
C ASP A 62 -12.74 2.91 -18.87
N TYR A 63 -12.04 2.30 -19.82
CA TYR A 63 -10.65 2.67 -20.10
C TYR A 63 -10.53 4.11 -20.62
N GLY A 64 -11.56 4.59 -21.32
CA GLY A 64 -11.64 5.94 -21.86
C GLY A 64 -11.82 7.00 -20.77
N SER A 65 -12.46 6.66 -19.63
CA SER A 65 -12.64 7.57 -18.49
C SER A 65 -11.38 7.73 -17.63
N VAL A 66 -10.43 6.78 -17.69
CA VAL A 66 -9.21 6.81 -16.88
C VAL A 66 -8.32 7.99 -17.29
N GLY A 67 -8.04 8.86 -16.32
CA GLY A 67 -7.13 10.01 -16.47
C GLY A 67 -5.73 9.74 -15.95
N LEU A 68 -5.61 8.88 -14.93
CA LEU A 68 -4.36 8.71 -14.20
C LEU A 68 -4.21 7.27 -13.69
N LEU A 69 -3.02 6.72 -13.94
CA LEU A 69 -2.53 5.48 -13.36
C LEU A 69 -1.34 5.82 -12.45
N ILE A 70 -1.44 5.56 -11.15
CA ILE A 70 -0.37 5.77 -10.18
C ILE A 70 0.20 4.41 -9.77
N HIS A 71 1.42 4.09 -10.21
CA HIS A 71 2.13 2.90 -9.80
C HIS A 71 3.14 3.24 -8.70
N GLY A 72 3.10 2.48 -7.60
CA GLY A 72 4.04 2.64 -6.50
C GLY A 72 4.38 1.33 -5.81
N VAL A 73 5.32 1.44 -4.87
CA VAL A 73 5.65 0.37 -3.93
C VAL A 73 5.37 0.90 -2.53
N ARG A 74 4.59 0.15 -1.75
CA ARG A 74 4.35 0.43 -0.34
C ARG A 74 5.11 -0.56 0.54
N THR A 75 5.54 -0.10 1.69
CA THR A 75 6.11 -0.97 2.73
C THR A 75 5.03 -1.24 3.77
N GLY A 76 4.51 -2.47 3.79
CA GLY A 76 3.71 -2.96 4.89
C GLY A 76 4.60 -3.49 6.01
N VAL A 77 4.34 -3.08 7.25
CA VAL A 77 4.92 -3.71 8.43
C VAL A 77 3.97 -4.81 8.88
N SER A 78 4.34 -6.06 8.63
CA SER A 78 3.62 -7.20 9.22
C SER A 78 4.33 -7.59 10.51
N THR A 79 3.72 -7.28 11.65
CA THR A 79 4.14 -7.80 12.95
C THR A 79 3.57 -9.19 13.10
N SER A 80 4.37 -10.23 12.82
CA SER A 80 4.01 -11.59 13.21
C SER A 80 4.57 -11.84 14.61
N VAL A 81 3.68 -12.05 15.58
CA VAL A 81 4.06 -12.53 16.91
C VAL A 81 4.14 -14.05 16.82
N GLU A 82 5.34 -14.59 16.63
CA GLU A 82 5.56 -16.03 16.75
C GLU A 82 5.92 -16.34 18.21
N GLU A 83 4.98 -16.95 18.94
CA GLU A 83 5.28 -17.58 20.22
C GLU A 83 5.97 -18.93 19.97
N SER A 84 7.28 -18.99 20.16
CA SER A 84 8.00 -20.26 20.14
C SER A 84 8.24 -20.74 21.57
N THR A 85 7.66 -21.90 21.91
CA THR A 85 7.92 -22.59 23.18
C THR A 85 9.17 -23.47 23.00
N VAL A 86 10.32 -23.01 23.47
CA VAL A 86 11.52 -23.85 23.49
C VAL A 86 11.52 -24.67 24.80
N LYS A 87 11.40 -25.99 24.66
CA LYS A 87 11.57 -26.94 25.77
C LYS A 87 13.01 -27.44 25.76
N SER A 88 13.78 -27.09 26.77
CA SER A 88 15.13 -27.64 26.96
C SER A 88 15.12 -28.77 27.97
N PHE A 89 15.78 -29.88 27.63
CA PHE A 89 16.03 -31.00 28.54
C PHE A 89 17.50 -30.93 28.97
N SER A 90 17.76 -30.74 30.27
CA SER A 90 19.12 -30.69 30.79
C SER A 90 19.54 -32.07 31.31
N ALA A 91 20.15 -32.88 30.44
CA ALA A 91 20.62 -34.22 30.80
C ALA A 91 21.65 -34.21 31.95
N GLY A 92 22.52 -33.20 32.03
CA GLY A 92 23.57 -33.10 33.06
C GLY A 92 23.04 -32.88 34.49
N ARG A 93 21.82 -32.35 34.65
CA ARG A 93 21.22 -32.05 35.97
C ARG A 93 20.43 -33.24 36.55
N ALA A 94 20.07 -34.21 35.70
CA ALA A 94 19.34 -35.42 36.10
C ALA A 94 20.24 -36.44 36.82
N ILE A 95 21.54 -36.45 36.52
CA ILE A 95 22.53 -37.34 37.17
C ILE A 95 22.81 -36.86 38.61
N LEU A 96 22.89 -35.55 38.83
CA LEU A 96 23.17 -34.96 40.15
C LEU A 96 21.99 -35.00 41.14
N THR A 97 20.78 -35.31 40.66
CA THR A 97 19.54 -35.25 41.47
C THR A 97 18.87 -36.61 41.67
N GLY A 98 19.58 -37.72 41.38
CA GLY A 98 19.06 -39.07 41.60
C GLY A 98 17.89 -39.45 40.68
N GLY A 99 17.80 -38.91 39.47
CA GLY A 99 16.81 -39.32 38.46
C GLY A 99 15.56 -38.45 38.34
N LEU A 100 15.45 -37.33 39.06
CA LEU A 100 14.33 -36.39 38.90
C LEU A 100 14.62 -35.33 37.82
N SER A 101 14.04 -35.50 36.62
CA SER A 101 14.14 -34.49 35.57
C SER A 101 13.22 -33.28 35.86
N MET A 102 13.79 -32.11 36.15
CA MET A 102 13.02 -30.85 36.11
C MET A 102 12.90 -30.34 34.67
N ARG A 103 11.65 -30.24 34.18
CA ARG A 103 11.32 -29.65 32.88
C ARG A 103 11.13 -28.14 33.05
N SER A 104 12.05 -27.33 32.53
CA SER A 104 11.85 -25.88 32.44
C SER A 104 11.34 -25.53 31.04
N SER A 105 10.24 -24.79 30.97
CA SER A 105 9.70 -24.23 29.72
C SER A 105 9.96 -22.73 29.73
N LYS A 106 10.61 -22.19 28.70
CA LYS A 106 10.71 -20.74 28.47
C LYS A 106 9.87 -20.38 27.27
N THR A 107 8.89 -19.49 27.47
CA THR A 107 8.17 -18.81 26.38
C THR A 107 9.09 -17.72 25.84
N VAL A 108 9.52 -17.84 24.58
CA VAL A 108 10.28 -16.78 23.89
C VAL A 108 9.31 -16.10 22.94
N THR A 109 8.90 -14.88 23.29
CA THR A 109 8.15 -14.00 22.39
C THR A 109 9.14 -13.40 21.40
N THR A 110 9.24 -13.99 20.21
CA THR A 110 10.05 -13.42 19.13
C THR A 110 9.15 -12.53 18.28
N THR A 111 9.23 -11.22 18.50
CA THR A 111 8.60 -10.23 17.62
C THR A 111 9.35 -10.22 16.30
N LYS A 112 8.81 -10.91 15.28
CA LYS A 112 9.36 -10.89 13.93
C LYS A 112 8.69 -9.77 13.14
N THR A 113 9.31 -8.60 13.17
CA THR A 113 8.94 -7.49 12.28
C THR A 113 9.40 -7.84 10.86
N THR A 114 8.48 -8.26 10.00
CA THR A 114 8.80 -8.45 8.58
C THR A 114 8.38 -7.21 7.82
N GLU A 115 9.37 -6.46 7.34
CA GLU A 115 9.17 -5.39 6.37
C GLU A 115 8.82 -6.04 5.02
N GLN A 116 7.59 -5.85 4.55
CA GLN A 116 7.14 -6.40 3.28
C GLN A 116 6.87 -5.27 2.29
N ARG A 117 7.67 -5.22 1.23
CA ARG A 117 7.40 -4.37 0.07
C ARG A 117 6.33 -5.01 -0.82
N GLU A 118 5.37 -4.21 -1.25
CA GLU A 118 4.25 -4.60 -2.09
C GLU A 118 4.03 -3.56 -3.19
N SER A 119 3.93 -4.01 -4.44
CA SER A 119 3.59 -3.12 -5.56
C SER A 119 2.10 -2.85 -5.64
N PHE A 120 1.71 -1.69 -6.15
CA PHE A 120 0.31 -1.34 -6.33
C PHE A 120 0.10 -0.42 -7.53
N VAL A 121 -1.10 -0.42 -8.09
CA VAL A 121 -1.54 0.61 -9.04
C VAL A 121 -2.90 1.16 -8.63
N HIS A 122 -3.01 2.49 -8.57
CA HIS A 122 -4.28 3.18 -8.45
C HIS A 122 -4.74 3.63 -9.83
N VAL A 123 -5.99 3.32 -10.15
CA VAL A 123 -6.68 3.75 -11.36
C VAL A 123 -7.66 4.84 -10.99
N ARG A 124 -7.47 6.05 -11.56
CA ARG A 124 -8.33 7.21 -11.33
C ARG A 124 -8.99 7.69 -12.61
N GLU A 125 -10.29 7.92 -12.53
CA GLU A 125 -11.10 8.46 -13.62
C GLU A 125 -11.02 10.00 -13.63
N ARG A 126 -11.13 10.63 -14.82
CA ARG A 126 -11.01 12.10 -14.98
C ARG A 126 -12.10 12.88 -14.24
N GLY A 127 -13.24 12.26 -13.95
CA GLY A 127 -14.34 12.86 -13.19
C GLY A 127 -14.15 12.84 -11.67
N GLY A 128 -13.01 12.34 -11.18
CA GLY A 128 -12.77 12.16 -9.75
C GLY A 128 -13.48 10.94 -9.18
N GLY A 129 -13.75 10.97 -7.87
CA GLY A 129 -14.28 9.82 -7.12
C GLY A 129 -13.20 8.89 -6.58
N ARG A 130 -13.66 7.79 -5.96
CA ARG A 130 -12.79 6.81 -5.30
C ARG A 130 -11.84 6.21 -6.33
N SER A 131 -10.57 6.06 -6.00
CA SER A 131 -9.64 5.30 -6.84
C SER A 131 -9.95 3.80 -6.79
N LEU A 132 -9.85 3.10 -7.92
CA LEU A 132 -9.74 1.64 -7.93
C LEU A 132 -8.28 1.27 -7.60
N ALA A 133 -8.08 0.54 -6.51
CA ALA A 133 -6.76 0.12 -6.06
C ALA A 133 -6.54 -1.36 -6.39
N VAL A 134 -5.45 -1.64 -7.10
CA VAL A 134 -4.98 -2.99 -7.40
C VAL A 134 -3.66 -3.19 -6.67
N TYR A 135 -3.66 -4.14 -5.74
CA TYR A 135 -2.49 -4.52 -4.96
C TYR A 135 -1.87 -5.80 -5.49
N GLU A 136 -0.53 -5.84 -5.53
CA GLU A 136 0.22 -7.05 -5.92
C GLU A 136 -0.21 -8.24 -5.07
N ARG A 137 -0.35 -8.05 -3.75
CA ARG A 137 -0.77 -9.08 -2.81
C ARG A 137 -2.22 -8.86 -2.37
N GLY A 138 -2.99 -9.95 -2.39
CA GLY A 138 -4.41 -9.92 -2.05
C GLY A 138 -5.33 -9.54 -3.22
N MET A 139 -4.87 -9.78 -4.45
CA MET A 139 -5.72 -10.01 -5.62
C MET A 139 -5.63 -11.49 -6.02
N ASN A 140 -6.75 -12.08 -6.40
CA ASN A 140 -6.81 -13.38 -7.06
C ASN A 140 -6.56 -13.19 -8.55
N TYR A 141 -5.49 -13.78 -9.07
CA TYR A 141 -5.06 -13.65 -10.46
C TYR A 141 -5.62 -14.74 -11.39
N ALA A 142 -6.52 -15.61 -10.93
CA ALA A 142 -7.04 -16.72 -11.73
C ALA A 142 -7.65 -16.29 -13.09
N PHE A 143 -8.12 -15.05 -13.20
CA PHE A 143 -8.61 -14.46 -14.45
C PHE A 143 -7.56 -14.37 -15.57
N LEU A 144 -6.26 -14.48 -15.24
CA LEU A 144 -5.18 -14.51 -16.24
C LEU A 144 -5.14 -15.83 -17.03
N GLY A 145 -5.82 -16.88 -16.56
CA GLY A 145 -5.90 -18.17 -17.26
C GLY A 145 -4.52 -18.73 -17.60
N ALA A 146 -4.27 -18.99 -18.88
CA ALA A 146 -2.99 -19.52 -19.36
C ALA A 146 -1.78 -18.58 -19.14
N ALA A 147 -2.02 -17.28 -18.96
CA ALA A 147 -0.98 -16.30 -18.65
C ALA A 147 -0.68 -16.19 -17.14
N LEU A 148 -1.36 -16.98 -16.30
CA LEU A 148 -1.11 -17.01 -14.86
C LEU A 148 0.30 -17.53 -14.58
N ALA A 149 1.15 -16.66 -14.04
CA ALA A 149 2.49 -16.97 -13.60
C ALA A 149 2.52 -17.45 -12.14
N PRO A 150 3.56 -18.19 -11.72
CA PRO A 150 3.71 -18.62 -10.32
C PRO A 150 3.92 -17.47 -9.32
N SER A 151 4.39 -16.30 -9.79
CA SER A 151 4.74 -15.16 -8.94
C SER A 151 3.66 -14.08 -8.96
N SER A 152 3.27 -13.59 -7.78
CA SER A 152 2.36 -12.43 -7.63
C SER A 152 2.88 -11.21 -8.38
N MET A 153 4.19 -10.96 -8.32
CA MET A 153 4.84 -9.85 -9.01
C MET A 153 4.73 -9.99 -10.54
N ALA A 154 4.94 -11.20 -11.07
CA ALA A 154 4.83 -11.45 -12.50
C ALA A 154 3.37 -11.24 -12.97
N ASN A 155 2.40 -11.74 -12.19
CA ASN A 155 0.99 -11.53 -12.47
C ASN A 155 0.57 -10.06 -12.39
N PHE A 156 1.03 -9.34 -11.36
CA PHE A 156 0.82 -7.91 -11.21
C PHE A 156 1.40 -7.13 -12.39
N THR A 157 2.60 -7.51 -12.87
CA THR A 157 3.23 -6.89 -14.04
C THR A 157 2.38 -7.09 -15.29
N THR A 158 1.82 -8.29 -15.50
CA THR A 158 0.88 -8.55 -16.60
C THR A 158 -0.36 -7.67 -16.51
N VAL A 159 -0.95 -7.54 -15.32
CA VAL A 159 -2.11 -6.67 -15.07
C VAL A 159 -1.78 -5.21 -15.35
N LEU A 160 -0.66 -4.71 -14.83
CA LEU A 160 -0.20 -3.34 -15.03
C LEU A 160 0.04 -3.03 -16.50
N THR A 161 0.74 -3.92 -17.22
CA THR A 161 0.97 -3.77 -18.66
C THR A 161 -0.35 -3.74 -19.43
N THR A 162 -1.31 -4.60 -19.05
CA THR A 162 -2.64 -4.63 -19.67
C THR A 162 -3.39 -3.32 -19.42
N LEU A 163 -3.45 -2.84 -18.17
CA LEU A 163 -4.09 -1.57 -17.82
C LEU A 163 -3.45 -0.40 -18.57
N ARG A 164 -2.12 -0.34 -18.65
CA ARG A 164 -1.41 0.72 -19.40
C ARG A 164 -1.71 0.69 -20.89
N GLY A 165 -1.79 -0.50 -21.49
CA GLY A 165 -2.12 -0.65 -22.91
C GLY A 165 -3.57 -0.28 -23.21
N ARG A 166 -4.50 -0.63 -22.32
CA ARG A 166 -5.94 -0.37 -22.49
C ARG A 166 -6.30 1.10 -22.19
N CYS A 167 -5.67 1.70 -21.18
CA CYS A 167 -5.85 3.10 -20.79
C CYS A 167 -4.81 4.00 -21.46
N ALA A 168 -4.65 3.92 -22.78
CA ALA A 168 -3.57 4.63 -23.49
C ALA A 168 -3.63 6.17 -23.37
N GLY A 169 -4.81 6.73 -23.09
CA GLY A 169 -5.00 8.17 -22.85
C GLY A 169 -4.80 8.61 -21.40
N ALA A 170 -4.46 7.70 -20.49
CA ALA A 170 -4.20 8.02 -19.09
C ALA A 170 -2.74 8.42 -18.87
N ARG A 171 -2.50 9.43 -18.03
CA ARG A 171 -1.15 9.73 -17.53
C ARG A 171 -0.68 8.55 -16.68
N TYR A 172 0.52 8.04 -16.93
CA TYR A 172 1.12 6.99 -16.13
C TYR A 172 2.23 7.58 -15.26
N ASP A 173 2.00 7.60 -13.95
CA ASP A 173 2.96 8.07 -12.96
C ASP A 173 3.54 6.88 -12.19
N GLN A 174 4.87 6.82 -12.10
CA GLN A 174 5.59 5.77 -11.38
C GLN A 174 6.65 6.33 -10.42
N ARG A 175 6.58 7.62 -10.06
CA ARG A 175 7.57 8.25 -9.16
C ARG A 175 7.65 7.54 -7.81
N MET A 176 6.55 6.92 -7.39
CA MET A 176 6.43 6.15 -6.14
C MET A 176 7.08 4.75 -6.19
N THR A 177 7.66 4.33 -7.31
CA THR A 177 8.37 3.04 -7.40
C THR A 177 9.82 3.12 -6.93
N ARG A 178 10.39 4.34 -6.87
CA ARG A 178 11.79 4.57 -6.47
C ARG A 178 11.85 4.90 -4.98
N ALA A 179 12.81 4.32 -4.27
CA ALA A 179 13.13 4.74 -2.91
C ALA A 179 13.51 6.24 -2.92
N GLY A 180 12.78 7.06 -2.16
CA GLY A 180 12.94 8.52 -2.17
C GLY A 180 12.41 9.24 -3.42
N GLY A 181 11.75 8.53 -4.35
CA GLY A 181 11.35 9.05 -5.66
C GLY A 181 10.30 10.18 -5.64
N PHE A 182 9.63 10.39 -4.50
CA PHE A 182 8.71 11.51 -4.32
C PHE A 182 9.32 12.68 -3.51
N GLY A 183 10.57 12.58 -3.05
CA GLY A 183 11.32 13.69 -2.45
C GLY A 183 10.63 14.43 -1.29
N MET A 184 9.63 13.83 -0.64
CA MET A 184 8.81 14.53 0.35
C MET A 184 9.42 14.51 1.73
N VAL A 185 9.41 15.69 2.36
CA VAL A 185 9.57 15.84 3.81
C VAL A 185 8.18 16.14 4.38
N PRO A 186 7.47 15.15 4.94
CA PRO A 186 6.18 15.39 5.54
C PRO A 186 6.37 16.20 6.83
N LEU A 187 5.76 17.39 6.89
CA LEU A 187 5.61 18.17 8.12
C LEU A 187 4.33 17.71 8.82
N CYS A 188 4.46 16.76 9.73
CA CYS A 188 3.33 16.19 10.46
C CYS A 188 3.18 16.85 11.85
N PRO A 189 1.96 17.05 12.33
CA PRO A 189 1.71 17.31 13.75
C PRO A 189 2.31 16.21 14.65
N PRO A 190 2.62 16.51 15.91
CA PRO A 190 3.07 15.51 16.87
C PRO A 190 2.07 14.36 17.00
N GLY A 191 2.56 13.11 17.06
CA GLY A 191 1.75 11.92 17.32
C GLY A 191 1.23 11.20 16.08
N ILE A 192 1.57 11.66 14.87
CA ILE A 192 1.21 10.96 13.64
C ILE A 192 2.47 10.36 12.99
N ASP A 193 2.49 9.04 12.76
CA ASP A 193 3.64 8.32 12.19
C ASP A 193 3.76 8.55 10.67
N PRO A 194 4.71 9.37 10.18
CA PRO A 194 4.82 9.70 8.76
C PRO A 194 5.00 8.47 7.86
N ALA A 195 5.51 7.35 8.38
CA ALA A 195 5.71 6.13 7.59
C ALA A 195 4.39 5.53 7.08
N ALA A 196 3.31 5.64 7.86
CA ALA A 196 2.06 4.95 7.58
C ALA A 196 1.21 5.58 6.45
N TRP A 197 1.46 6.84 6.07
CA TRP A 197 0.61 7.59 5.12
C TRP A 197 1.42 8.23 3.98
N LYS A 198 2.74 8.00 3.94
CA LYS A 198 3.62 8.46 2.85
C LYS A 198 3.11 8.08 1.47
N SER A 199 2.60 6.86 1.28
CA SER A 199 2.08 6.42 -0.01
C SER A 199 0.76 7.12 -0.36
N ASP A 200 -0.12 7.29 0.62
CA ASP A 200 -1.45 7.86 0.39
C ASP A 200 -1.38 9.36 0.12
N VAL A 201 -0.52 10.06 0.85
CA VAL A 201 -0.22 11.49 0.64
C VAL A 201 0.45 11.71 -0.71
N ALA A 202 1.46 10.90 -1.07
CA ALA A 202 2.11 11.03 -2.37
C ALA A 202 1.12 10.77 -3.51
N ALA A 203 0.25 9.75 -3.40
CA ALA A 203 -0.78 9.49 -4.39
C ALA A 203 -1.79 10.65 -4.50
N ALA A 204 -2.16 11.30 -3.39
CA ALA A 204 -3.01 12.48 -3.39
C ALA A 204 -2.35 13.67 -4.09
N LEU A 205 -1.06 13.93 -3.83
CA LEU A 205 -0.32 15.00 -4.50
C LEU A 205 -0.18 14.77 -6.01
N ILE A 206 0.14 13.54 -6.42
CA ILE A 206 0.17 13.20 -7.86
C ILE A 206 -1.19 13.48 -8.49
N ALA A 207 -2.28 13.15 -7.81
CA ALA A 207 -3.62 13.39 -8.31
C ALA A 207 -3.96 14.89 -8.44
N LEU A 208 -3.38 15.77 -7.62
CA LEU A 208 -3.57 17.23 -7.72
C LEU A 208 -2.78 17.90 -8.85
N GLU A 209 -1.73 17.26 -9.35
CA GLU A 209 -0.92 17.79 -10.47
C GLU A 209 -1.56 17.54 -11.87
N GLY A 210 -2.72 16.88 -11.91
CA GLY A 210 -3.35 16.38 -13.13
C GLY A 210 -4.63 17.10 -13.51
#